data_AF-A0A2T0GSC9-F1
#
_entry.id   AF-A0A2T0GSC9-F1
#
_cell.length_a   1.000
_cell.length_b   1.000
_cell.length_c   1.000
_cell.angle_alpha   90.00
_cell.angle_beta   90.00
_cell.angle_gamma   90.00
#
_symmetry.space_group_name_H-M   'P 1'
#
loop_
_entity.id
_entity.type
_entity.pdbx_description
1 polymer ?
#
loop_
_entity_poly.entity_id
_entity_poly.type
_entity_poly.pdbx_seq_one_letter_code
_entity_poly.pdbx_strand_id
1 'polypeptide(L)' 'MRRGDDIHKMAKRVDASMAALNQALRKFGVPKGLGNSLKNLKTRAGDVVSQLEMSQRKD' A
#
# COMPACT_ATOMS: atom_id res chain seq x y z
N MET A 1 5.72 23.16 5.03
CA MET A 1 6.58 21.97 4.83
C MET A 1 6.15 20.73 5.63
N ARG A 2 5.49 20.84 6.79
CA ARG A 2 5.14 19.67 7.64
C ARG A 2 4.19 18.63 7.01
N ARG A 3 3.20 19.05 6.21
CA ARG A 3 2.20 18.14 5.58
C ARG A 3 2.79 17.18 4.54
N GLY A 4 3.69 17.66 3.69
CA GLY A 4 4.30 16.82 2.65
C GLY A 4 5.14 15.67 3.23
N ASP A 5 5.89 15.94 4.30
CA ASP A 5 6.68 14.92 4.99
C ASP A 5 5.80 13.84 5.64
N ASP A 6 4.64 14.22 6.17
CA ASP A 6 3.70 13.30 6.80
C ASP A 6 3.02 12.40 5.76
N ILE A 7 2.64 12.94 4.60
CA ILE A 7 2.08 12.17 3.47
C ILE A 7 3.10 11.17 2.94
N HIS A 8 4.34 11.61 2.72
CA HIS A 8 5.41 10.74 2.24
C HIS A 8 5.74 9.60 3.22
N LYS A 9 5.75 9.89 4.53
CA LYS A 9 5.90 8.85 5.58
C LYS A 9 4.73 7.87 5.58
N MET A 10 3.51 8.34 5.32
CA MET A 10 2.32 7.50 5.28
C MET A 10 2.34 6.56 4.07
N ALA A 11 2.68 7.06 2.88
CA ALA A 11 2.88 6.25 1.68
C ALA A 11 3.93 5.14 1.91
N LYS A 12 5.10 5.49 2.46
CA LYS A 12 6.14 4.51 2.80
C LYS A 12 5.68 3.44 3.78
N ARG A 13 4.83 3.78 4.76
CA ARG A 13 4.28 2.78 5.70
C ARG A 13 3.32 1.81 5.03
N VAL A 14 2.49 2.29 4.10
CA VAL A 14 1.57 1.45 3.32
C VAL A 14 2.37 0.48 2.45
N ASP A 15 3.39 0.97 1.74
CA ASP A 15 4.27 0.13 0.93
C ASP A 15 5.00 -0.93 1.75
N ALA A 16 5.58 -0.55 2.90
CA ALA A 16 6.25 -1.50 3.79
C ALA A 16 5.31 -2.60 4.29
N SER A 17 4.07 -2.23 4.62
CA SER A 17 3.04 -3.18 5.06
C SER A 17 2.64 -4.14 3.93
N MET A 18 2.53 -3.65 2.70
CA MET A 18 2.25 -4.47 1.52
C MET A 18 3.41 -5.40 1.15
N ALA A 19 4.65 -4.95 1.32
CA ALA A 19 5.83 -5.79 1.15
C ALA A 19 5.84 -6.96 2.16
N ALA A 20 5.57 -6.68 3.43
CA ALA A 20 5.46 -7.70 4.47
C ALA A 20 4.32 -8.70 4.17
N LEU A 21 3.16 -8.20 3.73
CA LEU A 21 2.04 -9.05 3.31
C LEU A 21 2.42 -9.94 2.13
N ASN A 22 3.04 -9.39 1.08
CA ASN A 22 3.50 -10.18 -0.06
C ASN A 22 4.52 -11.24 0.35
N GLN A 23 5.44 -10.92 1.25
CA GLN A 23 6.42 -11.89 1.77
C GLN A 23 5.73 -13.01 2.55
N ALA A 24 4.75 -12.69 3.40
CA ALA A 24 3.95 -13.68 4.10
C ALA A 24 3.17 -14.59 3.13
N LEU A 25 2.53 -14.02 2.12
CA LEU A 25 1.80 -14.79 1.09
C LEU A 25 2.72 -15.69 0.26
N ARG A 26 3.96 -15.26 -0.02
CA ARG A 26 4.95 -16.12 -0.70
C ARG A 26 5.43 -17.26 0.20
N LYS A 27 5.58 -17.03 1.50
CA LYS A 27 6.07 -18.04 2.46
C LYS A 27 5.00 -19.05 2.85
N PHE A 28 3.79 -18.59 3.10
CA PHE A 28 2.70 -19.41 3.66
C PHE A 28 1.65 -19.80 2.62
N GLY A 29 1.76 -19.28 1.40
CA GLY A 29 0.75 -19.43 0.36
C GLY A 29 -0.42 -18.46 0.56
N VAL A 30 -1.25 -18.38 -0.48
CA VAL A 30 -2.48 -17.60 -0.45
C VAL A 30 -3.61 -18.50 0.10
N PRO A 31 -4.31 -18.12 1.18
CA PRO A 31 -5.43 -18.90 1.68
C PRO A 31 -6.52 -19.06 0.61
N LYS A 32 -7.12 -20.26 0.54
CA LYS A 32 -8.20 -20.56 -0.40
C LYS A 32 -9.35 -19.56 -0.22
N GLY A 33 -9.86 -19.03 -1.32
CA GLY A 33 -10.95 -18.03 -1.33
C GLY A 33 -10.50 -16.58 -1.08
N LEU A 34 -9.26 -16.32 -0.66
CA LEU A 34 -8.77 -14.95 -0.40
C LEU A 34 -7.96 -14.33 -1.53
N GLY A 35 -7.64 -15.07 -2.59
CA GLY A 35 -6.80 -14.57 -3.69
C GLY A 35 -7.31 -13.28 -4.33
N ASN A 36 -8.60 -13.21 -4.65
CA ASN A 36 -9.21 -12.00 -5.23
C ASN A 36 -9.24 -10.83 -4.24
N SER A 37 -9.58 -11.10 -2.97
CA SER A 37 -9.60 -10.06 -1.93
C SER A 37 -8.21 -9.47 -1.69
N LEU A 38 -7.16 -10.31 -1.67
CA LEU A 38 -5.77 -9.87 -1.50
C LEU A 38 -5.26 -9.12 -2.73
N LYS A 39 -5.63 -9.57 -3.94
CA LYS A 39 -5.34 -8.83 -5.17
C LYS A 39 -6.00 -7.45 -5.16
N ASN A 40 -7.28 -7.37 -4.81
CA ASN A 40 -8.01 -6.12 -4.71
C ASN A 40 -7.42 -5.18 -3.65
N LEU A 41 -7.00 -5.74 -2.51
CA LEU A 41 -6.33 -4.98 -1.45
C LEU A 41 -5.01 -4.38 -1.95
N LYS A 42 -4.20 -5.14 -2.68
CA LYS A 42 -2.95 -4.65 -3.29
C LYS A 42 -3.21 -3.50 -4.27
N THR A 43 -4.20 -3.64 -5.15
CA THR A 43 -4.58 -2.58 -6.10
C THR A 43 -5.00 -1.31 -5.36
N ARG A 44 -5.94 -1.43 -4.42
CA ARG A 44 -6.44 -0.28 -3.66
C ARG A 44 -5.36 0.42 -2.84
N ALA A 45 -4.40 -0.33 -2.28
CA ALA A 45 -3.27 0.27 -1.57
C ALA A 45 -2.39 1.10 -2.50
N GLY A 46 -2.12 0.60 -3.72
CA GLY A 46 -1.41 1.36 -4.75
C GLY A 46 -2.16 2.64 -5.19
N ASP A 47 -3.49 2.56 -5.31
CA ASP A 47 -4.31 3.73 -5.64
C ASP A 47 -4.25 4.79 -4.53
N VAL A 48 -4.29 4.37 -3.26
CA VAL A 48 -4.18 5.30 -2.11
C VAL A 48 -2.80 5.95 -2.07
N VAL A 49 -1.72 5.20 -2.25
CA VAL A 49 -0.35 5.75 -2.33
C VAL A 49 -0.27 6.77 -3.47
N SER A 50 -0.79 6.44 -4.65
CA SER A 50 -0.79 7.33 -5.81
C SER A 50 -1.59 8.62 -5.54
N GLN A 51 -2.76 8.52 -4.88
CA GLN A 51 -3.56 9.69 -4.50
C GLN A 51 -2.87 10.57 -3.46
N LEU A 52 -2.18 9.98 -2.50
CA LEU A 52 -1.39 10.68 -1.50
C LEU A 52 -0.24 11.46 -2.17
N GLU A 53 0.52 10.81 -3.05
CA GLU A 53 1.59 11.45 -3.81
C GLU A 53 1.07 12.58 -4.73
N MET A 54 -0.06 12.37 -5.41
CA MET A 54 -0.69 13.41 -6.22
C MET A 54 -1.17 14.60 -5.40
N SER A 55 -1.69 14.36 -4.19
CA SER A 55 -2.12 15.43 -3.28
C SER A 55 -0.93 16.28 -2.83
N GLN A 56 0.21 15.65 -2.55
CA GLN A 56 1.45 16.36 -2.22
C GLN A 56 1.99 17.23 -3.37
N ARG A 57 1.77 16.84 -4.63
CA ARG A 57 2.22 17.62 -5.80
C ARG A 57 1.34 18.83 -6.12
N LYS A 58 0.10 18.85 -5.59
CA LYS A 58 -0.87 19.95 -5.81
C LYS A 58 -0.80 21.04 -4.74
N ASP A 59 -0.24 20.72 -3.58
CA ASP A 59 0.10 21.67 -2.50
C ASP A 59 1.45 22.38 -2.77
#